data_AF-A0A6N7R4C6-F1
#
_entry.id   AF-A0A6N7R4C6-F1
#
_cell.length_a   1.000
_cell.length_b   1.000
_cell.length_c   1.000
_cell.angle_alpha   90.00
_cell.angle_beta   90.00
_cell.angle_gamma   90.00
#
_symmetry.space_group_name_H-M   'P 1'
#
loop_
_entity.id
_entity.type
_entity.pdbx_description
1 polymer ?
#
loop_
_entity_poly.entity_id
_entity_poly.type
_entity_poly.pdbx_seq_one_letter_code
_entity_poly.pdbx_strand_id
1 'polypeptide(L)' 'MDVIMMLAPLIIIQFLLMIVAIIALLKTEQTNGPKPMWAAIIILIGFIGPILFFIVGRRQY' A
#
# COMPACT_ATOMS: atom_id res chain seq x y z
N MET A 1 27.53 -5.17 -5.58
CA MET A 1 26.71 -5.85 -4.56
C MET A 1 26.21 -4.86 -3.49
N ASP A 2 26.83 -3.69 -3.38
CA ASP A 2 26.68 -2.75 -2.26
C ASP A 2 25.39 -1.92 -2.29
N VAL A 3 24.91 -1.56 -3.49
CA VAL A 3 23.71 -0.72 -3.65
C VAL A 3 22.44 -1.44 -3.17
N ILE A 4 22.33 -2.75 -3.42
CA ILE A 4 21.15 -3.52 -2.99
C ILE A 4 21.11 -3.63 -1.47
N MET A 5 22.25 -3.85 -0.80
CA MET A 5 22.30 -3.86 0.66
C MET A 5 21.97 -2.50 1.26
N MET A 6 22.37 -1.40 0.60
CA MET A 6 22.02 -0.04 1.02
C MET A 6 20.52 0.27 0.87
N LEU A 7 19.88 -0.27 -0.18
CA LEU A 7 18.45 -0.09 -0.45
C LEU A 7 17.55 -1.16 0.21
N ALA A 8 18.12 -2.27 0.68
CA ALA A 8 17.40 -3.34 1.36
C ALA A 8 16.40 -2.86 2.43
N PRO A 9 16.75 -1.94 3.36
CA PRO A 9 15.77 -1.46 4.34
C PRO A 9 14.57 -0.74 3.69
N LEU A 10 14.81 0.07 2.65
CA LEU A 10 13.73 0.75 1.93
C LEU A 10 12.82 -0.26 1.23
N ILE A 11 13.41 -1.25 0.55
CA ILE A 11 12.65 -2.30 -0.14
C ILE A 11 11.80 -3.09 0.87
N ILE A 12 12.35 -3.46 2.02
CA ILE A 12 11.62 -4.16 3.08
C ILE A 12 10.44 -3.32 3.58
N ILE A 13 10.66 -2.03 3.86
CA ILE A 13 9.58 -1.13 4.29
C ILE A 13 8.51 -0.99 3.21
N GLN A 14 8.90 -0.90 1.94
CA GLN A 14 7.98 -0.85 0.81
C GLN A 14 7.05 -2.07 0.79
N PHE A 15 7.62 -3.27 0.86
CA PHE A 15 6.85 -4.51 0.84
C PHE A 15 5.97 -4.66 2.08
N LEU A 16 6.48 -4.34 3.27
CA LEU A 16 5.69 -4.34 4.50
C LEU A 16 4.50 -3.39 4.38
N LEU A 17 4.72 -2.16 3.93
CA LEU A 17 3.69 -1.15 3.77
C LEU A 17 2.62 -1.60 2.75
N MET A 18 3.05 -2.19 1.63
CA MET A 18 2.16 -2.74 0.61
C MET A 18 1.30 -3.89 1.16
N ILE A 19 1.91 -4.85 1.86
CA ILE A 19 1.20 -5.99 2.46
C ILE A 19 0.17 -5.50 3.48
N VAL A 20 0.58 -4.60 4.38
CA VAL A 20 -0.30 -4.04 5.41
C VAL A 20 -1.47 -3.27 4.77
N ALA A 21 -1.21 -2.51 3.70
CA ALA A 21 -2.27 -1.83 2.95
C ALA A 21 -3.24 -2.79 2.27
N ILE A 22 -2.76 -3.88 1.66
CA ILE A 22 -3.62 -4.90 1.05
C ILE A 22 -4.49 -5.57 2.12
N ILE A 23 -3.91 -5.98 3.25
CA ILE A 23 -4.66 -6.58 4.36
C ILE A 23 -5.72 -5.61 4.88
N ALA A 24 -5.36 -4.33 5.04
CA ALA A 24 -6.30 -3.31 5.46
C ALA A 24 -7.42 -3.07 4.42
N LEU A 25 -7.10 -3.10 3.12
CA LEU A 25 -8.07 -3.01 2.02
C LEU A 25 -9.08 -4.15 2.07
N LEU A 26 -8.62 -5.39 2.27
CA LEU A 26 -9.49 -6.56 2.38
C LEU A 26 -10.44 -6.48 3.58
N LYS A 27 -9.96 -5.93 4.71
CA LYS A 27 -10.74 -5.73 5.94
C LYS A 27 -11.64 -4.50 5.90
N THR A 28 -11.48 -3.61 4.93
CA THR A 28 -12.27 -2.38 4.85
C THR A 28 -13.58 -2.67 4.15
N GLU A 29 -14.71 -2.48 4.83
CA GLU A 29 -16.04 -2.74 4.25
C GLU A 29 -16.36 -1.79 3.09
N GLN A 30 -16.15 -0.49 3.31
CA GLN A 30 -16.39 0.55 2.31
C GLN A 30 -15.12 1.37 2.07
N THR A 31 -14.72 1.48 0.81
CA THR A 31 -13.60 2.31 0.38
C THR A 31 -14.10 3.54 -0.36
N ASN A 32 -13.29 4.60 -0.41
CA ASN A 32 -13.58 5.75 -1.26
C ASN A 32 -13.31 5.38 -2.73
N GLY A 33 -14.33 4.84 -3.40
CA GLY A 33 -14.24 4.22 -4.73
C GLY A 33 -14.13 2.70 -4.68
N PRO A 34 -14.04 2.00 -5.83
CA PRO A 34 -14.05 0.55 -5.90
C PRO A 34 -12.83 -0.11 -5.23
N LYS A 35 -13.01 -1.22 -4.49
CA LYS A 35 -11.89 -1.97 -3.87
C LYS A 35 -10.81 -2.40 -4.89
N PRO A 36 -11.13 -2.89 -6.10
CA PRO A 36 -10.11 -3.29 -7.08
C PRO A 36 -9.23 -2.12 -7.56
N MET A 37 -9.79 -0.91 -7.63
CA MET A 37 -9.04 0.30 -7.97
C MET A 37 -7.94 0.56 -6.94
N TRP A 38 -8.26 0.43 -5.64
CA TRP A 38 -7.29 0.60 -4.57
C TRP A 38 -6.22 -0.50 -4.57
N ALA A 39 -6.57 -1.74 -4.89
CA ALA A 39 -5.58 -2.81 -5.03
C ALA A 39 -4.56 -2.47 -6.13
N ALA A 40 -5.02 -2.00 -7.30
CA ALA A 40 -4.14 -1.56 -8.38
C ALA A 40 -3.25 -0.38 -7.96
N ILE A 41 -3.81 0.63 -7.29
CA ILE A 41 -3.06 1.79 -6.77
C ILE A 41 -1.95 1.36 -5.81
N ILE A 42 -2.27 0.47 -4.85
CA ILE A 42 -1.32 -0.02 -3.85
C ILE A 42 -0.15 -0.76 -4.49
N ILE A 43 -0.41 -1.56 -5.53
CA ILE A 43 0.62 -2.41 -6.16
C ILE A 43 1.46 -1.62 -7.18
N LEU A 44 0.84 -0.73 -7.98
CA LEU A 44 1.49 -0.14 -9.15
C LEU A 44 2.19 1.20 -8.87
N ILE A 45 1.80 1.92 -7.81
CA ILE A 45 2.30 3.29 -7.55
C ILE A 45 3.41 3.30 -6.48
N GLY A 46 3.94 2.12 -6.11
CA GLY A 46 5.03 2.01 -5.13
C GLY A 46 4.61 2.54 -3.75
N PHE A 47 5.49 3.25 -3.04
CA PHE A 47 5.19 3.79 -1.70
C PHE A 47 3.95 4.68 -1.64
N ILE A 48 3.68 5.43 -2.71
CA ILE A 48 2.56 6.39 -2.74
C ILE A 48 1.21 5.65 -2.71
N GLY A 49 1.11 4.48 -3.33
CA GLY A 49 -0.14 3.71 -3.39
C GLY A 49 -0.72 3.34 -2.02
N PRO A 50 0.03 2.62 -1.17
CA PRO A 50 -0.35 2.34 0.22
C PRO A 50 -0.67 3.60 1.04
N ILE A 51 0.14 4.65 0.91
CA ILE A 51 -0.05 5.91 1.65
C ILE A 51 -1.39 6.55 1.27
N LEU A 52 -1.68 6.65 -0.03
CA LEU A 52 -2.97 7.15 -0.53
C LEU A 52 -4.13 6.28 -0.07
N PHE A 53 -3.97 4.96 -0.05
CA PHE A 53 -5.01 4.08 0.48
C PHE A 53 -5.31 4.38 1.95
N PHE A 54 -4.29 4.57 2.80
CA PHE A 54 -4.53 4.85 4.22
C PHE A 54 -5.14 6.23 4.48
N ILE A 55 -4.75 7.25 3.71
CA ILE A 55 -5.22 8.63 3.91
C ILE A 55 -6.59 8.83 3.26
N VAL A 56 -6.77 8.35 2.03
CA VAL A 56 -7.93 8.64 1.19
C VAL A 56 -8.77 7.40 0.95
N GLY A 57 -8.18 6.23 0.70
CA GLY A 57 -8.94 5.04 0.29
C GLY A 57 -9.75 4.37 1.40
N ARG A 58 -9.22 4.35 2.62
CA ARG A 58 -9.83 3.71 3.79
C ARG A 58 -10.84 4.66 4.43
N ARG A 59 -12.12 4.42 4.16
CA ARG A 59 -13.21 5.14 4.82
C ARG A 59 -13.32 4.64 6.26
N GLN A 60 -13.07 5.51 7.22
CA GLN A 60 -13.31 5.22 8.63
C GLN A 60 -14.67 5.83 8.97
N TYR A 61 -15.68 4.97 9.10
CA TYR A 61 -16.99 5.33 9.62
C TYR A 61 -17.23 4.60 10.93
#